data_AF-A0A1S1TDI8-F1
#
_entry.id   AF-A0A1S1TDI8-F1
#
_cell.length_a   1.000
_cell.length_b   1.000
_cell.length_c   1.000
_cell.angle_alpha   90.00
_cell.angle_beta   90.00
_cell.angle_gamma   90.00
#
_symmetry.space_group_name_H-M   'P 1'
#
loop_
_entity.id
_entity.type
_entity.pdbx_description
1 polymer ?
#
loop_
_entity_poly.entity_id
_entity_poly.type
_entity_poly.pdbx_seq_one_letter_code
_entity_poly.pdbx_strand_id
1 'polypeptide(L)' 'MTPNGTPVIGWTNIEGLFVAGHGTLGWTIGCGSVRVISDLVGGKKPENDAGDLAISRYA' A
#
# COMPACT_ATOMS: atom_id res chain seq x y z
N MET A 1 -0.75 8.39 11.37
CA MET A 1 0.66 8.11 11.00
C MET A 1 1.00 6.70 11.44
N THR A 2 1.83 5.97 10.71
CA THR A 2 2.31 4.63 11.07
C THR A 2 3.46 4.74 12.08
N PRO A 3 3.72 3.72 12.93
CA PRO A 3 4.79 3.78 13.94
C PRO A 3 6.18 4.07 13.36
N ASN A 4 6.45 3.54 12.16
CA ASN A 4 7.76 3.68 11.50
C ASN A 4 7.78 4.79 10.42
N GLY A 5 6.69 5.55 10.26
CA GLY A 5 6.55 6.58 9.21
C GLY A 5 6.39 6.06 7.79
N THR A 6 6.80 4.81 7.50
CA THR A 6 6.63 4.17 6.20
C THR A 6 5.14 3.97 5.87
N PRO A 7 4.70 4.23 4.62
CA PRO A 7 3.31 4.01 4.24
C PRO A 7 2.88 2.56 4.41
N VAL A 8 1.57 2.35 4.60
CA VAL A 8 0.91 1.04 4.51
C VAL A 8 0.07 1.03 3.24
N ILE A 9 0.34 0.09 2.35
CA ILE A 9 -0.36 -0.11 1.07
C ILE A 9 -0.49 -1.61 0.87
N GLY A 10 -1.72 -2.13 0.74
CA GLY A 10 -1.92 -3.54 0.44
C GLY A 10 -3.30 -4.07 0.78
N TRP A 11 -3.49 -5.35 0.45
CA TRP A 11 -4.63 -6.13 0.90
C TRP A 11 -4.62 -6.28 2.42
N THR A 12 -5.80 -6.27 3.00
CA THR A 12 -6.00 -6.68 4.39
C THR A 12 -6.29 -8.18 4.47
N ASN A 13 -6.46 -8.70 5.67
CA ASN A 13 -7.01 -10.04 5.90
C ASN A 13 -8.53 -10.13 5.66
N ILE A 14 -9.19 -9.01 5.34
CA ILE A 14 -10.61 -8.95 4.98
C ILE A 14 -10.71 -9.00 3.45
N GLU A 15 -11.48 -9.94 2.94
CA GLU A 15 -11.68 -10.13 1.49
C GLU A 15 -12.26 -8.86 0.85
N GLY A 16 -11.70 -8.47 -0.28
CA GLY A 16 -12.13 -7.29 -1.02
C GLY A 16 -11.74 -5.95 -0.39
N LEU A 17 -11.05 -5.94 0.76
CA LEU A 17 -10.64 -4.71 1.44
C LEU A 17 -9.15 -4.41 1.22
N PHE A 18 -8.91 -3.25 0.64
CA PHE A 18 -7.58 -2.67 0.42
C PHE A 18 -7.38 -1.44 1.32
N VAL A 19 -6.17 -1.24 1.82
CA VAL A 19 -5.80 -0.07 2.66
C VAL A 19 -4.66 0.73 2.06
N ALA A 20 -4.76 2.06 2.17
CA ALA A 20 -3.71 3.00 1.80
C ALA A 20 -3.57 4.08 2.88
N GLY A 21 -2.48 4.04 3.64
CA GLY A 21 -2.17 4.97 4.72
C GLY A 21 -0.80 5.60 4.55
N HIS A 22 -0.75 6.85 4.07
CA HIS A 22 0.49 7.53 3.68
C HIS A 22 1.09 8.50 4.71
N GLY A 23 0.37 8.78 5.81
CA GLY A 23 0.80 9.81 6.76
C GLY A 23 0.83 11.21 6.12
N THR A 24 1.79 12.04 6.53
CA THR A 24 1.89 13.44 6.10
C THR A 24 2.41 13.62 4.67
N LEU A 25 3.07 12.61 4.10
CA LEU A 25 3.62 12.65 2.74
C LEU A 25 2.62 12.21 1.65
N GLY A 26 1.35 12.03 1.99
CA GLY A 26 0.34 11.46 1.08
C GLY A 26 0.19 12.18 -0.25
N TRP A 27 0.37 13.51 -0.29
CA TRP A 27 0.35 14.27 -1.54
C TRP A 27 1.53 13.90 -2.46
N THR A 28 2.74 13.79 -1.88
CA THR A 28 3.97 13.53 -2.62
C THR A 28 4.00 12.13 -3.25
N ILE A 29 3.44 11.14 -2.55
CA ILE A 29 3.53 9.73 -2.96
C ILE A 29 2.22 9.15 -3.52
N GLY A 30 1.17 9.98 -3.67
CA GLY A 30 -0.16 9.54 -4.07
C GLY A 30 -0.19 8.81 -5.41
N CYS A 31 0.42 9.37 -6.45
CA CYS A 31 0.44 8.77 -7.79
C CYS A 31 1.17 7.42 -7.82
N GLY A 32 2.33 7.33 -7.17
CA GLY A 32 3.08 6.07 -7.08
C GLY A 32 2.31 4.99 -6.33
N SER A 33 1.62 5.39 -5.26
CA SER A 33 0.76 4.49 -4.49
C SER A 33 -0.39 3.95 -5.33
N VAL A 34 -1.13 4.82 -6.05
CA VAL A 34 -2.24 4.39 -6.92
C VAL A 34 -1.78 3.45 -8.03
N ARG A 35 -0.57 3.64 -8.57
CA ARG A 35 0.00 2.72 -9.57
C ARG A 35 0.12 1.30 -9.02
N VAL A 36 0.73 1.16 -7.83
CA VAL A 36 0.86 -0.14 -7.15
C VAL A 36 -0.52 -0.75 -6.84
N ILE A 37 -1.44 0.05 -6.31
CA ILE A 37 -2.79 -0.41 -5.95
C ILE A 37 -3.54 -0.93 -7.17
N SER A 38 -3.48 -0.20 -8.29
CA SER A 38 -4.17 -0.57 -9.53
C SER A 38 -3.66 -1.89 -10.09
N ASP A 39 -2.33 -2.12 -10.03
CA ASP A 39 -1.72 -3.36 -10.45
C ASP A 39 -2.19 -4.52 -9.54
N LEU A 40 -2.13 -4.35 -8.21
CA LEU A 40 -2.55 -5.37 -7.24
C LEU A 40 -4.04 -5.73 -7.35
N VAL A 41 -4.92 -4.72 -7.47
CA VAL A 41 -6.37 -4.91 -7.63
C VAL A 41 -6.68 -5.59 -8.97
N GLY A 42 -5.94 -5.25 -10.02
CA GLY A 42 -6.07 -5.85 -11.35
C GLY A 42 -5.41 -7.23 -11.51
N GLY A 43 -4.85 -7.82 -10.45
CA GLY A 43 -4.15 -9.10 -10.51
C GLY A 43 -2.84 -9.05 -11.31
N LYS A 44 -2.29 -7.86 -11.54
CA LYS A 44 -1.01 -7.64 -12.22
C LYS A 44 0.10 -7.54 -11.18
N LYS A 45 1.27 -8.05 -11.55
CA LYS A 45 2.48 -7.85 -10.73
C LYS A 45 2.87 -6.36 -10.80
N PRO A 46 2.97 -5.65 -9.66
CA PRO A 46 3.46 -4.28 -9.65
C PRO A 46 4.89 -4.17 -10.18
N GLU A 47 5.19 -3.03 -10.80
CA GLU A 47 6.53 -2.71 -11.31
C GLU A 47 7.58 -2.60 -10.18
N ASN A 48 7.17 -2.00 -9.07
CA ASN A 48 7.97 -1.89 -7.84
C ASN A 48 7.43 -2.86 -6.80
N ASP A 49 8.31 -3.58 -6.10
CA ASP A 49 7.89 -4.44 -4.99
C ASP A 49 7.28 -3.58 -3.87
N ALA A 50 6.08 -3.96 -3.45
CA ALA A 50 5.31 -3.29 -2.41
C ALA A 50 5.02 -4.22 -1.22
N GLY A 51 5.63 -5.41 -1.15
CA GLY A 51 5.45 -6.36 -0.06
C GLY A 51 5.73 -5.74 1.32
N ASP A 52 6.79 -4.93 1.42
CA ASP A 52 7.18 -4.23 2.66
C ASP A 52 6.20 -3.09 3.06
N LEU A 53 5.26 -2.76 2.19
CA LEU A 53 4.20 -1.79 2.46
C LEU A 53 2.93 -2.47 2.97
N ALA A 54 2.81 -3.79 2.87
CA ALA A 54 1.62 -4.52 3.30
C ALA A 54 1.39 -4.40 4.81
N ILE A 55 0.12 -4.46 5.23
CA ILE A 55 -0.24 -4.40 6.65
C ILE A 55 0.29 -5.60 7.46
N SER A 56 0.55 -6.72 6.78
CA SER A 56 1.13 -7.94 7.36
C SER A 56 2.53 -7.74 7.97
N ARG A 57 3.23 -6.66 7.66
CA ARG A 57 4.54 -6.35 8.26
C ARG A 57 4.48 -6.04 9.76
N TYR A 58 3.29 -5.79 10.30
CA TYR A 58 3.05 -5.52 11.72
C TYR A 58 2.44 -6.71 12.47
N ALA A 59 2.38 -7.88 11.83
CA ALA A 59 1.87 -9.13 12.42
C ALA A 59 2.96 -9.90 13.16
#